data_AF-A0A524LV82-F1
#
_entry.id   AF-A0A524LV82-F1
#
_cell.length_a   1.000
_cell.length_b   1.000
_cell.length_c   1.000
_cell.angle_alpha   90.00
_cell.angle_beta   90.00
_cell.angle_gamma   90.00
#
_symmetry.space_group_name_H-M   'P 1'
#
loop_
_entity.id
_entity.type
_entity.pdbx_description
1 polymer ?
#
loop_
_entity_poly.entity_id
_entity_poly.type
_entity_poly.pdbx_seq_one_letter_code
_entity_poly.pdbx_strand_id
1 'polypeptide(L)'
;MASQDGSGSILFKVFIIALVVALIMVIIIPGQIWEKEEESQKTSRGNMATLFDAQRYYKSLKGEYCSNREQLVATIQNDSALIKRQQVVNHTTRLKDAMEVFLNTEEVQNFNKISSNVKSIFDDLNANKRFFRTIEDIDRRAEDLKMRLSNLQSGVEFVNYQLVMTHVDSMWQLRRDLTDYSLQSAARFASGLTSNITEELPAVDFASISKVWVPLEKQIAQLMSDVESTNLKSVTSVADRVADFRRDASDGLRFFLNNKSALTMAAAQKSSEDMKQVYNEFLSDFLITEEYAQYILTDSDSLLINIGENSFYTPGERKMYIMVLDDTTGLRIEDPTLLDELKEKAMVEVSRINTLGFMTAFVNYKAELDSLSSFYPEIKKAYRRNIDVMIKSKELESAINEIPETTQFKAYLDLKSYADFVPATNSYSGIKEHAESAIISLGLFEQIFANNVFSNLDSAHAKIVFHLDDYDNILGQIRGNTFSLEMHKERLNTALNQLKAISAESVLPAIKEIDEGMKSLFLFASEGVDQRVYIVFTTKVVNQGKIFGSTGRKSWEE
;
A
#
# COMPACT_ATOMS: atom_id res chain seq x y z
N MET A 1 69.13 -35.13 2.03
CA MET A 1 69.34 -33.85 1.31
C MET A 1 68.28 -33.79 0.22
N ALA A 2 67.31 -32.89 0.17
CA ALA A 2 67.12 -31.63 0.88
C ALA A 2 65.63 -31.47 1.23
N SER A 3 65.32 -31.35 2.52
CA SER A 3 64.07 -30.78 3.01
C SER A 3 64.18 -29.26 2.86
N GLN A 4 63.91 -28.75 1.67
CA GLN A 4 63.59 -27.32 1.53
C GLN A 4 62.19 -27.14 2.10
N ASP A 5 62.16 -26.89 3.41
CA ASP A 5 61.04 -26.24 4.08
C ASP A 5 60.94 -24.83 3.49
N GLY A 6 60.32 -24.76 2.31
CA GLY A 6 59.99 -23.51 1.65
C GLY A 6 59.09 -22.78 2.62
N SER A 7 59.66 -21.81 3.33
CA SER A 7 58.95 -20.90 4.23
C SER A 7 57.99 -20.13 3.34
N GLY A 8 56.82 -20.73 3.08
CA GLY A 8 55.80 -20.18 2.20
C GLY A 8 55.50 -18.79 2.72
N SER A 9 55.99 -17.80 1.95
CA SER A 9 56.11 -16.42 2.37
C SER A 9 54.86 -16.00 3.12
N ILE A 10 55.01 -15.61 4.39
CA ILE A 10 53.91 -15.13 5.25
C ILE A 10 53.09 -14.06 4.49
N LEU A 11 53.78 -13.29 3.64
CA LEU A 11 53.20 -12.31 2.72
C LEU A 11 52.12 -12.91 1.81
N PHE A 12 52.33 -14.12 1.26
CA PHE A 12 51.40 -14.79 0.35
C PHE A 12 50.15 -15.29 1.09
N LYS A 13 50.31 -15.80 2.33
CA LYS A 13 49.18 -16.19 3.18
C LYS A 13 48.31 -14.97 3.55
N VAL A 14 48.95 -13.87 3.93
CA VAL A 14 48.25 -12.60 4.22
C VAL A 14 47.54 -12.08 2.97
N PHE A 15 48.17 -12.16 1.81
CA PHE A 15 47.57 -11.73 0.55
C PHE A 15 46.35 -12.58 0.15
N ILE A 16 46.42 -13.90 0.27
CA ILE A 16 45.27 -14.79 0.04
C ILE A 16 44.12 -14.43 0.99
N ILE A 17 44.40 -14.23 2.29
CA ILE A 17 43.37 -13.85 3.26
C ILE A 17 42.74 -12.49 2.87
N ALA A 18 43.55 -11.51 2.47
CA ALA A 18 43.06 -10.21 2.02
C ALA A 18 42.16 -10.33 0.78
N LEU A 19 42.52 -11.19 -0.19
CA LEU A 19 41.69 -11.47 -1.38
C LEU A 19 40.39 -12.18 -1.02
N VAL A 20 40.42 -13.14 -0.10
CA VAL A 20 39.20 -13.83 0.37
C VAL A 20 38.27 -12.83 1.07
N VAL A 21 38.80 -11.96 1.92
CA VAL A 21 38.03 -10.89 2.57
C VAL A 21 37.45 -9.93 1.54
N ALA A 22 38.23 -9.50 0.54
CA ALA A 22 37.73 -8.65 -0.54
C ALA A 22 36.62 -9.33 -1.35
N LEU A 23 36.76 -10.62 -1.65
CA LEU A 23 35.74 -11.41 -2.35
C LEU A 23 34.44 -11.49 -1.54
N ILE A 24 34.54 -11.73 -0.22
CA ILE A 24 33.39 -11.75 0.69
C ILE A 24 32.70 -10.37 0.68
N MET A 25 33.46 -9.27 0.78
CA MET A 25 32.91 -7.92 0.73
C MET A 25 32.16 -7.62 -0.58
N VAL A 26 32.70 -8.07 -1.72
CA VAL A 26 32.07 -7.88 -3.04
C VAL A 26 30.73 -8.60 -3.17
N ILE A 27 30.51 -9.68 -2.41
CA ILE A 27 29.24 -10.41 -2.41
C ILE A 27 28.25 -9.79 -1.41
N ILE A 28 28.72 -9.44 -0.20
CA ILE A 28 27.84 -8.98 0.89
C ILE A 28 27.36 -7.54 0.70
N ILE A 29 28.26 -6.63 0.27
CA ILE A 29 27.94 -5.20 0.21
C ILE A 29 26.79 -4.89 -0.77
N PRO A 30 26.75 -5.44 -2.01
CA PRO A 30 25.61 -5.23 -2.90
C PRO A 30 24.28 -5.70 -2.32
N GLY A 31 24.26 -6.84 -1.64
CA GLY A 31 23.05 -7.35 -0.97
C GLY A 31 22.52 -6.38 0.08
N GLN A 32 23.42 -5.85 0.93
CA GLN A 32 23.05 -4.85 1.94
C GLN A 32 22.57 -3.52 1.32
N ILE A 33 23.13 -3.12 0.17
CA ILE A 33 22.71 -1.92 -0.55
C ILE A 33 21.28 -2.11 -1.07
N TRP A 34 20.98 -3.23 -1.73
CA TRP A 34 19.63 -3.51 -2.26
C TRP A 34 18.58 -3.63 -1.15
N GLU A 35 18.89 -4.32 -0.05
CA GLU A 35 17.98 -4.40 1.10
C GLU A 35 17.67 -3.00 1.67
N LYS A 36 18.69 -2.15 1.78
CA LYS A 36 18.52 -0.77 2.26
C LYS A 36 17.73 0.09 1.27
N GLU A 37 17.91 -0.09 -0.03
CA GLU A 37 17.13 0.60 -1.07
C GLU A 37 15.65 0.21 -0.99
N GLU A 38 15.36 -1.09 -0.88
CA GLU A 38 14.00 -1.61 -0.74
C GLU A 38 13.34 -1.11 0.55
N GLU A 39 14.06 -1.16 1.68
CA GLU A 39 13.59 -0.65 2.97
C GLU A 39 13.32 0.86 2.91
N SER A 40 14.23 1.63 2.32
CA SER A 40 14.09 3.08 2.14
C SER A 40 12.87 3.41 1.28
N GLN A 41 12.68 2.70 0.17
CA GLN A 41 11.52 2.86 -0.70
C GLN A 41 10.22 2.50 0.02
N LYS A 42 10.16 1.35 0.69
CA LYS A 42 8.99 0.89 1.43
C LYS A 42 8.62 1.87 2.55
N THR A 43 9.63 2.33 3.30
CA THR A 43 9.46 3.31 4.37
C THR A 43 8.98 4.65 3.80
N SER A 44 9.55 5.12 2.69
CA SER A 44 9.17 6.39 2.09
C SER A 44 7.73 6.38 1.58
N ARG A 45 7.33 5.32 0.87
CA ARG A 45 5.96 5.13 0.39
C ARG A 45 4.97 4.95 1.55
N GLY A 46 5.37 4.24 2.60
CA GLY A 46 4.61 4.11 3.84
C GLY A 46 4.39 5.45 4.52
N ASN A 47 5.45 6.25 4.69
CA ASN A 47 5.38 7.60 5.25
C ASN A 47 4.43 8.50 4.46
N MET A 48 4.54 8.52 3.12
CA MET A 48 3.63 9.30 2.28
C MET A 48 2.16 8.87 2.46
N ALA A 49 1.89 7.57 2.53
CA ALA A 49 0.54 7.05 2.78
C ALA A 49 0.02 7.44 4.17
N THR A 50 0.84 7.30 5.21
CA THR A 50 0.52 7.73 6.58
C THR A 50 0.20 9.21 6.64
N LEU A 51 1.01 10.07 6.01
CA LEU A 51 0.77 11.51 5.97
C LEU A 51 -0.54 11.84 5.25
N PHE A 52 -0.84 11.13 4.17
CA PHE A 52 -2.06 11.33 3.39
C PHE A 52 -3.30 10.97 4.21
N ASP A 53 -3.29 9.81 4.85
CA ASP A 53 -4.38 9.35 5.71
C ASP A 53 -4.53 10.25 6.94
N ALA A 54 -3.42 10.72 7.53
CA ALA A 54 -3.43 11.70 8.61
C ALA A 54 -4.12 13.00 8.23
N GLN A 55 -3.78 13.55 7.07
CA GLN A 55 -4.40 14.77 6.58
C GLN A 55 -5.88 14.56 6.22
N ARG A 56 -6.24 13.40 5.66
CA ARG A 56 -7.64 13.04 5.37
C ARG A 56 -8.45 12.88 6.66
N TYR A 57 -7.86 12.27 7.68
CA TYR A 57 -8.45 12.12 9.01
C TYR A 57 -8.65 13.48 9.67
N TYR A 58 -7.64 14.36 9.63
CA TYR A 58 -7.77 15.71 10.14
C TYR A 58 -8.90 16.49 9.42
N LYS A 59 -8.97 16.39 8.09
CA LYS A 59 -10.04 17.00 7.30
C LYS A 59 -11.43 16.46 7.63
N SER A 60 -11.58 15.17 7.93
CA SER A 60 -12.87 14.63 8.35
C SER A 60 -13.33 15.18 9.71
N LEU A 61 -12.38 15.50 10.60
CA LEU A 61 -12.65 16.09 11.91
C LEU A 61 -12.88 17.61 11.88
N LYS A 62 -12.14 18.35 11.05
CA LYS A 62 -12.11 19.83 11.07
C LYS A 62 -12.69 20.51 9.82
N GLY A 63 -12.94 19.75 8.75
CA GLY A 63 -13.46 20.26 7.47
C GLY A 63 -12.38 20.79 6.51
N GLU A 64 -11.15 20.97 6.97
CA GLU A 64 -10.01 21.50 6.20
C GLU A 64 -8.74 20.68 6.45
N TYR A 65 -7.75 20.77 5.55
CA TYR A 65 -6.44 20.12 5.74
C TYR A 65 -5.56 20.92 6.71
N CYS A 66 -4.65 20.24 7.41
CA CYS A 66 -3.79 20.88 8.39
C CYS A 66 -2.50 21.40 7.75
N SER A 67 -2.21 22.69 7.87
CA SER A 67 -0.93 23.26 7.42
C SER A 67 0.21 23.09 8.45
N ASN A 68 -0.12 22.77 9.70
CA ASN A 68 0.86 22.65 10.79
C ASN A 68 1.02 21.19 11.24
N ARG A 69 2.25 20.67 11.13
CA ARG A 69 2.60 19.30 11.54
C ARG A 69 2.31 19.01 13.00
N GLU A 70 2.75 19.87 13.91
CA GLU A 70 2.61 19.64 15.35
C GLU A 70 1.12 19.57 15.72
N GLN A 71 0.31 20.43 15.10
CA GLN A 71 -1.13 20.41 15.25
C GLN A 71 -1.75 19.12 14.68
N LEU A 72 -1.30 18.66 13.51
CA LEU A 72 -1.76 17.40 12.92
C LEU A 72 -1.50 16.22 13.85
N VAL A 73 -0.26 16.06 14.29
CA VAL A 73 0.17 14.99 15.20
C VAL A 73 -0.57 15.10 16.53
N ALA A 74 -0.62 16.29 17.14
CA ALA A 74 -1.32 16.49 18.40
C ALA A 74 -2.83 16.21 18.29
N THR A 75 -3.46 16.53 17.16
CA THR A 75 -4.89 16.25 16.96
C THR A 75 -5.16 14.75 16.88
N ILE A 76 -4.31 14.01 16.14
CA ILE A 76 -4.43 12.55 16.01
C ILE A 76 -4.13 11.85 17.34
N GLN A 77 -3.03 12.24 18.01
CA GLN A 77 -2.60 11.63 19.27
C GLN A 77 -3.53 11.93 20.45
N ASN A 78 -4.25 13.06 20.43
CA ASN A 78 -5.23 13.40 21.46
C ASN A 78 -6.65 12.91 21.12
N ASP A 79 -6.85 12.20 20.00
CA ASP A 79 -8.16 11.68 19.65
C ASP A 79 -8.51 10.47 20.54
N SER A 80 -9.39 10.71 21.51
CA SER A 80 -9.88 9.69 22.43
C SER A 80 -10.53 8.49 21.73
N ALA A 81 -11.14 8.67 20.54
CA ALA A 81 -11.78 7.58 19.82
C ALA A 81 -10.74 6.63 19.20
N LEU A 82 -9.66 7.18 18.63
CA LEU A 82 -8.56 6.39 18.08
C LEU A 82 -7.80 5.66 19.19
N ILE A 83 -7.51 6.35 20.30
CA ILE A 83 -6.88 5.75 21.49
C ILE A 83 -7.75 4.61 22.04
N LYS A 84 -9.07 4.82 22.15
CA LYS A 84 -10.01 3.78 22.59
C LYS A 84 -9.95 2.55 21.69
N ARG A 85 -9.95 2.70 20.35
CA ARG A 85 -9.81 1.57 19.42
C ARG A 85 -8.50 0.80 19.64
N GLN A 86 -7.38 1.50 19.82
CA GLN A 86 -6.09 0.86 20.13
C GLN A 86 -6.13 0.09 21.44
N GLN A 87 -6.74 0.65 22.48
CA GLN A 87 -6.87 -0.02 23.78
C GLN A 87 -7.72 -1.28 23.67
N VAL A 88 -8.82 -1.27 22.90
CA VAL A 88 -9.61 -2.48 22.61
C VAL A 88 -8.75 -3.57 21.96
N VAL A 89 -7.92 -3.23 20.98
CA VAL A 89 -7.01 -4.20 20.33
C VAL A 89 -5.95 -4.73 21.29
N ASN A 90 -5.37 -3.86 22.13
CA ASN A 90 -4.40 -4.26 23.15
C ASN A 90 -5.02 -5.22 24.17
N HIS A 91 -6.21 -4.91 24.68
CA HIS A 91 -6.95 -5.76 25.60
C HIS A 91 -7.36 -7.08 24.94
N THR A 92 -7.80 -7.05 23.67
CA THR A 92 -8.10 -8.27 22.90
C THR A 92 -6.89 -9.19 22.82
N THR A 93 -5.71 -8.62 22.55
CA THR A 93 -4.44 -9.36 22.49
C THR A 93 -4.08 -9.92 23.86
N ARG A 94 -4.17 -9.11 24.93
CA ARG A 94 -3.91 -9.55 26.31
C ARG A 94 -4.80 -10.73 26.73
N LEU A 95 -6.09 -10.68 26.44
CA LEU A 95 -7.02 -11.77 26.73
C LEU A 95 -6.69 -13.01 25.91
N LYS A 96 -6.48 -12.86 24.59
CA LYS A 96 -6.08 -13.96 23.71
C LYS A 96 -4.82 -14.68 24.22
N ASP A 97 -3.79 -13.93 24.56
CA ASP A 97 -2.52 -14.48 25.04
C ASP A 97 -2.72 -15.23 26.37
N ALA A 98 -3.51 -14.68 27.29
CA ALA A 98 -3.85 -15.36 28.55
C ALA A 98 -4.57 -16.70 28.30
N MET A 99 -5.52 -16.72 27.37
CA MET A 99 -6.25 -17.94 27.00
C MET A 99 -5.32 -18.97 26.38
N GLU A 100 -4.41 -18.53 25.49
CA GLU A 100 -3.43 -19.40 24.86
C GLU A 100 -2.44 -19.99 25.85
N VAL A 101 -1.93 -19.20 26.80
CA VAL A 101 -1.07 -19.70 27.87
C VAL A 101 -1.79 -20.78 28.67
N PHE A 102 -3.06 -20.55 29.05
CA PHE A 102 -3.84 -21.54 29.81
C PHE A 102 -4.08 -22.84 29.03
N LEU A 103 -4.56 -22.72 27.78
CA LEU A 103 -4.84 -23.86 26.91
C LEU A 103 -3.59 -24.68 26.57
N ASN A 104 -2.41 -24.05 26.66
CA ASN A 104 -1.11 -24.68 26.41
C ASN A 104 -0.40 -25.20 27.67
N THR A 105 -1.04 -25.15 28.84
CA THR A 105 -0.53 -25.87 30.02
C THR A 105 -0.53 -27.37 29.78
N GLU A 106 0.46 -28.10 30.33
CA GLU A 106 0.61 -29.54 30.08
C GLU A 106 -0.63 -30.33 30.47
N GLU A 107 -1.30 -29.94 31.55
CA GLU A 107 -2.51 -30.59 32.05
C GLU A 107 -3.66 -30.45 31.05
N VAL A 108 -3.92 -29.22 30.61
CA VAL A 108 -5.02 -28.94 29.67
C VAL A 108 -4.72 -29.55 28.31
N GLN A 109 -3.48 -29.47 27.83
CA GLN A 109 -3.09 -30.09 26.56
C GLN A 109 -3.24 -31.61 26.60
N ASN A 110 -2.77 -32.29 27.65
CA ASN A 110 -2.88 -33.74 27.73
C ASN A 110 -4.33 -34.18 27.97
N PHE A 111 -5.14 -33.40 28.70
CA PHE A 111 -6.57 -33.65 28.80
C PHE A 111 -7.27 -33.49 27.44
N ASN A 112 -6.94 -32.44 26.70
CA ASN A 112 -7.45 -32.20 25.36
C ASN A 112 -7.05 -33.34 24.42
N LYS A 113 -5.81 -33.83 24.48
CA LYS A 113 -5.38 -35.02 23.71
C LYS A 113 -6.25 -36.24 23.98
N ILE A 114 -6.72 -36.46 25.21
CA ILE A 114 -7.63 -37.57 25.50
C ILE A 114 -8.98 -37.31 24.84
N SER A 115 -9.62 -36.19 25.20
CA SER A 115 -10.99 -35.90 24.79
C SER A 115 -11.16 -35.69 23.29
N SER A 116 -10.30 -34.88 22.66
CA SER A 116 -10.37 -34.62 21.23
C SER A 116 -10.09 -35.87 20.41
N ASN A 117 -9.11 -36.69 20.79
CA ASN A 117 -8.76 -37.88 20.00
C ASN A 117 -9.78 -39.01 20.18
N VAL A 118 -10.35 -39.21 21.38
CA VAL A 118 -11.48 -40.15 21.57
C VAL A 118 -12.66 -39.75 20.67
N LYS A 119 -12.97 -38.45 20.60
CA LYS A 119 -14.00 -37.92 19.70
C LYS A 119 -13.66 -38.10 18.23
N SER A 120 -12.43 -37.80 17.82
CA SER A 120 -11.97 -37.99 16.45
C SER A 120 -12.05 -39.45 16.01
N ILE A 121 -11.72 -40.41 16.88
CA ILE A 121 -11.90 -41.85 16.58
C ILE A 121 -13.37 -42.17 16.34
N PHE A 122 -14.27 -41.71 17.23
CA PHE A 122 -15.71 -41.92 17.06
C PHE A 122 -16.24 -41.32 15.74
N ASP A 123 -15.84 -40.09 15.43
CA ASP A 123 -16.24 -39.38 14.21
C ASP A 123 -15.69 -40.07 12.96
N ASP A 124 -14.42 -40.50 12.95
CA ASP A 124 -13.81 -41.22 11.84
C ASP A 124 -14.48 -42.59 11.60
N LEU A 125 -14.83 -43.31 12.67
CA LEU A 125 -15.59 -44.56 12.56
C LEU A 125 -16.99 -44.33 11.97
N ASN A 126 -17.63 -43.22 12.30
CA ASN A 126 -18.93 -42.85 11.74
C ASN A 126 -18.85 -42.42 10.27
N ALA A 127 -17.87 -41.57 9.92
CA ALA A 127 -17.67 -41.10 8.56
C ALA A 127 -17.37 -42.25 7.59
N ASN A 128 -16.70 -43.31 8.05
CA ASN A 128 -16.32 -44.47 7.25
C ASN A 128 -17.34 -45.63 7.27
N LYS A 129 -18.49 -45.46 7.91
CA LYS A 129 -19.54 -46.50 8.03
C LYS A 129 -19.95 -47.11 6.69
N ARG A 130 -20.02 -46.32 5.62
CA ARG A 130 -20.37 -46.82 4.28
C ARG A 130 -19.37 -47.88 3.77
N PHE A 131 -18.09 -47.68 4.05
CA PHE A 131 -17.04 -48.61 3.64
C PHE A 131 -17.04 -49.86 4.51
N PHE A 132 -17.20 -49.70 5.82
CA PHE A 132 -17.24 -50.85 6.75
C PHE A 132 -18.38 -51.82 6.44
N ARG A 133 -19.56 -51.34 6.02
CA ARG A 133 -20.70 -52.18 5.59
C ARG A 133 -20.39 -53.20 4.48
N THR A 134 -19.31 -53.01 3.73
CA THR A 134 -18.87 -53.98 2.71
C THR A 134 -18.26 -55.24 3.31
N ILE A 135 -17.88 -55.21 4.59
CA ILE A 135 -17.26 -56.30 5.33
C ILE A 135 -17.96 -56.41 6.70
N GLU A 136 -18.92 -57.34 6.82
CA GLU A 136 -19.84 -57.46 7.96
C GLU A 136 -19.13 -57.48 9.33
N ASP A 137 -18.02 -58.20 9.46
CA ASP A 137 -17.27 -58.28 10.71
C ASP A 137 -16.64 -56.94 11.12
N ILE A 138 -16.15 -56.15 10.15
CA ILE A 138 -15.59 -54.81 10.39
C ILE A 138 -16.70 -53.84 10.81
N ASP A 139 -17.84 -53.87 10.11
CA ASP A 139 -19.01 -53.04 10.45
C ASP A 139 -19.48 -53.32 11.88
N ARG A 140 -19.68 -54.60 12.23
CA ARG A 140 -20.12 -55.01 13.56
C ARG A 140 -19.15 -54.57 14.67
N ARG A 141 -17.84 -54.74 14.45
CA ARG A 141 -16.81 -54.30 15.42
C ARG A 141 -16.75 -52.78 15.54
N ALA A 142 -16.88 -52.06 14.43
CA ALA A 142 -16.92 -50.59 14.44
C ALA A 142 -18.14 -50.08 15.21
N GLU A 143 -19.33 -50.69 15.05
CA GLU A 143 -20.52 -50.31 15.81
C GLU A 143 -20.38 -50.60 17.31
N ASP A 144 -19.83 -51.77 17.71
CA ASP A 144 -19.53 -52.06 19.13
C ASP A 144 -18.54 -51.05 19.73
N LEU A 145 -17.46 -50.73 19.01
CA LEU A 145 -16.49 -49.73 19.43
C LEU A 145 -17.13 -48.35 19.60
N LYS A 146 -17.98 -47.92 18.67
CA LYS A 146 -18.67 -46.63 18.78
C LYS A 146 -19.58 -46.54 19.98
N MET A 147 -20.34 -47.60 20.29
CA MET A 147 -21.18 -47.62 21.50
C MET A 147 -20.32 -47.48 22.76
N ARG A 148 -19.19 -48.20 22.82
CA ARG A 148 -18.29 -48.14 23.98
C ARG A 148 -17.55 -46.81 24.10
N LEU A 149 -17.11 -46.22 22.98
CA LEU A 149 -16.52 -44.87 22.95
C LEU A 149 -17.54 -43.81 23.37
N SER A 150 -18.79 -43.94 22.91
CA SER A 150 -19.89 -43.08 23.34
C SER A 150 -20.16 -43.21 24.84
N ASN A 151 -20.13 -44.43 25.41
CA ASN A 151 -20.23 -44.63 26.86
C ASN A 151 -19.04 -44.02 27.61
N LEU A 152 -17.82 -44.08 27.08
CA LEU A 152 -16.68 -43.41 27.69
C LEU A 152 -16.86 -41.88 27.69
N GLN A 153 -17.42 -41.32 26.62
CA GLN A 153 -17.64 -39.88 26.48
C GLN A 153 -18.85 -39.37 27.26
N SER A 154 -19.91 -40.16 27.39
CA SER A 154 -21.22 -39.71 27.91
C SER A 154 -21.76 -40.56 29.07
N GLY A 155 -20.99 -41.53 29.56
CA GLY A 155 -21.35 -42.40 30.68
C GLY A 155 -21.46 -41.64 32.00
N VAL A 156 -22.49 -41.97 32.78
CA VAL A 156 -22.77 -41.36 34.09
C VAL A 156 -21.69 -41.63 35.12
N GLU A 157 -20.81 -42.60 34.88
CA GLU A 157 -19.64 -42.91 35.70
C GLU A 157 -18.47 -41.92 35.48
N PHE A 158 -18.51 -41.10 34.41
CA PHE A 158 -17.44 -40.18 34.02
C PHE A 158 -17.88 -38.71 34.03
N VAL A 159 -18.74 -38.31 34.99
CA VAL A 159 -19.30 -36.94 35.06
C VAL A 159 -18.22 -35.86 35.08
N ASN A 160 -17.20 -35.96 35.95
CA ASN A 160 -16.15 -34.93 36.04
C ASN A 160 -15.34 -34.81 34.74
N TYR A 161 -15.13 -35.93 34.03
CA TYR A 161 -14.47 -35.90 32.73
C TYR A 161 -15.31 -35.15 31.68
N GLN A 162 -16.63 -35.35 31.68
CA GLN A 162 -17.54 -34.64 30.79
C GLN A 162 -17.60 -33.14 31.08
N LEU A 163 -17.63 -32.76 32.35
CA LEU A 163 -17.65 -31.36 32.76
C LEU A 163 -16.38 -30.64 32.29
N VAL A 164 -15.20 -31.22 32.57
CA VAL A 164 -13.93 -30.65 32.14
C VAL A 164 -13.83 -30.60 30.61
N MET A 165 -14.26 -31.65 29.90
CA MET A 165 -14.32 -31.65 28.43
C MET A 165 -15.20 -30.52 27.89
N THR A 166 -16.39 -30.35 28.46
CA THR A 166 -17.30 -29.28 28.06
C THR A 166 -16.70 -27.90 28.30
N HIS A 167 -15.99 -27.71 29.42
CA HIS A 167 -15.34 -26.44 29.73
C HIS A 167 -14.13 -26.16 28.84
N VAL A 168 -13.30 -27.16 28.54
CA VAL A 168 -12.17 -27.02 27.61
C VAL A 168 -12.67 -26.71 26.19
N ASP A 169 -13.71 -27.41 25.71
CA ASP A 169 -14.33 -27.15 24.41
C ASP A 169 -14.90 -25.72 24.35
N SER A 170 -15.59 -25.29 25.41
CA SER A 170 -16.12 -23.92 25.53
C SER A 170 -15.01 -22.86 25.51
N MET A 171 -13.85 -23.17 26.10
CA MET A 171 -12.69 -22.28 26.12
C MET A 171 -12.07 -22.13 24.72
N TRP A 172 -11.92 -23.23 23.98
CA TRP A 172 -11.49 -23.18 22.58
C TRP A 172 -12.48 -22.43 21.68
N GLN A 173 -13.78 -22.64 21.91
CA GLN A 173 -14.82 -21.92 21.19
C GLN A 173 -14.75 -20.42 21.48
N LEU A 174 -14.68 -20.02 22.75
CA LEU A 174 -14.54 -18.62 23.14
C LEU A 174 -13.29 -17.98 22.52
N ARG A 175 -12.16 -18.70 22.46
CA ARG A 175 -10.93 -18.21 21.81
C ARG A 175 -11.15 -17.94 20.32
N ARG A 176 -11.85 -18.84 19.61
CA ARG A 176 -12.11 -18.72 18.17
C ARG A 176 -13.11 -17.61 17.86
N ASP A 177 -14.15 -17.52 18.68
CA ASP A 177 -15.30 -16.65 18.47
C ASP A 177 -15.18 -15.36 19.31
N LEU A 178 -13.96 -14.96 19.69
CA LEU A 178 -13.71 -13.88 20.66
C LEU A 178 -14.31 -12.54 20.22
N THR A 179 -14.30 -12.25 18.91
CA THR A 179 -14.87 -11.04 18.31
C THR A 179 -16.39 -10.93 18.47
N ASP A 180 -17.07 -12.03 18.81
CA ASP A 180 -18.52 -12.07 19.00
C ASP A 180 -18.93 -11.66 20.43
N TYR A 181 -17.96 -11.35 21.29
CA TYR A 181 -18.16 -10.98 22.68
C TYR A 181 -17.55 -9.61 22.99
N SER A 182 -18.16 -8.91 23.95
CA SER A 182 -17.44 -7.83 24.64
C SER A 182 -16.26 -8.40 25.41
N LEU A 183 -15.17 -7.62 25.51
CA LEU A 183 -13.95 -8.04 26.22
C LEU A 183 -14.24 -8.42 27.67
N GLN A 184 -15.12 -7.69 28.35
CA GLN A 184 -15.53 -7.98 29.72
C GLN A 184 -16.30 -9.30 29.83
N SER A 185 -17.24 -9.56 28.91
CA SER A 185 -18.01 -10.81 28.89
C SER A 185 -17.09 -11.99 28.60
N ALA A 186 -16.22 -11.86 27.61
CA ALA A 186 -15.23 -12.87 27.25
C ALA A 186 -14.26 -13.15 28.41
N ALA A 187 -13.69 -12.12 29.04
CA ALA A 187 -12.78 -12.29 30.18
C ALA A 187 -13.48 -12.95 31.38
N ARG A 188 -14.75 -12.60 31.65
CA ARG A 188 -15.55 -13.24 32.69
C ARG A 188 -15.79 -14.73 32.38
N PHE A 189 -16.20 -15.05 31.15
CA PHE A 189 -16.40 -16.44 30.73
C PHE A 189 -15.12 -17.24 30.79
N ALA A 190 -14.03 -16.71 30.22
CA ALA A 190 -12.70 -17.30 30.27
C ALA A 190 -12.27 -17.58 31.71
N SER A 191 -12.36 -16.59 32.61
CA SER A 191 -12.00 -16.76 34.02
C SER A 191 -12.86 -17.81 34.75
N GLY A 192 -14.16 -17.88 34.45
CA GLY A 192 -15.04 -18.91 34.98
C GLY A 192 -14.65 -20.31 34.49
N LEU A 193 -14.44 -20.45 33.17
CA LEU A 193 -14.03 -21.71 32.55
C LEU A 193 -12.68 -22.20 33.08
N THR A 194 -11.68 -21.33 33.18
CA THR A 194 -10.35 -21.70 33.70
C THR A 194 -10.45 -22.14 35.17
N SER A 195 -11.29 -21.47 35.97
CA SER A 195 -11.51 -21.85 37.37
C SER A 195 -12.15 -23.23 37.47
N ASN A 196 -13.24 -23.48 36.74
CA ASN A 196 -13.92 -24.78 36.74
C ASN A 196 -13.00 -25.90 36.27
N ILE A 197 -12.24 -25.70 35.18
CA ILE A 197 -11.27 -26.69 34.70
C ILE A 197 -10.24 -27.01 35.78
N THR A 198 -9.69 -26.00 36.45
CA THR A 198 -8.67 -26.23 37.50
C THR A 198 -9.23 -26.90 38.76
N GLU A 199 -10.52 -26.72 39.05
CA GLU A 199 -11.19 -27.32 40.21
C GLU A 199 -11.64 -28.77 39.94
N GLU A 200 -12.15 -29.04 38.74
CA GLU A 200 -12.77 -30.32 38.39
C GLU A 200 -11.77 -31.33 37.81
N LEU A 201 -10.72 -30.88 37.11
CA LEU A 201 -9.71 -31.76 36.51
C LEU A 201 -9.04 -32.70 37.54
N PRO A 202 -8.66 -32.24 38.75
CA PRO A 202 -8.15 -33.13 39.80
C PRO A 202 -9.16 -34.19 40.28
N ALA A 203 -10.45 -33.95 40.10
CA ALA A 203 -11.53 -34.86 40.50
C ALA A 203 -11.88 -35.90 39.42
N VAL A 204 -11.21 -35.87 38.26
CA VAL A 204 -11.38 -36.88 37.20
C VAL A 204 -10.70 -38.19 37.62
N ASP A 205 -11.48 -39.28 37.68
CA ASP A 205 -10.95 -40.62 37.96
C ASP A 205 -10.30 -41.25 36.71
N PHE A 206 -9.08 -40.78 36.40
CA PHE A 206 -8.28 -41.31 35.30
C PHE A 206 -7.96 -42.80 35.43
N ALA A 207 -7.97 -43.36 36.64
CA ALA A 207 -7.76 -44.80 36.82
C ALA A 207 -8.97 -45.60 36.33
N SER A 208 -10.20 -45.15 36.61
CA SER A 208 -11.41 -45.77 36.07
C SER A 208 -11.54 -45.57 34.56
N ILE A 209 -11.21 -44.38 34.04
CA ILE A 209 -11.13 -44.13 32.59
C ILE A 209 -10.12 -45.09 31.94
N SER A 210 -8.93 -45.25 32.52
CA SER A 210 -7.89 -46.14 32.00
C SER A 210 -8.33 -47.61 31.97
N LYS A 211 -9.07 -48.08 33.00
CA LYS A 211 -9.63 -49.44 33.02
C LYS A 211 -10.57 -49.70 31.85
N VAL A 212 -11.31 -48.70 31.39
CA VAL A 212 -12.20 -48.79 30.21
C VAL A 212 -11.40 -48.59 28.91
N TRP A 213 -10.45 -47.67 28.90
CA TRP A 213 -9.66 -47.33 27.72
C TRP A 213 -8.71 -48.45 27.28
N VAL A 214 -8.00 -49.13 28.17
CA VAL A 214 -6.99 -50.13 27.78
C VAL A 214 -7.60 -51.31 26.98
N PRO A 215 -8.75 -51.89 27.35
CA PRO A 215 -9.44 -52.85 26.50
C PRO A 215 -9.89 -52.25 25.16
N LEU A 216 -10.42 -51.03 25.17
CA LEU A 216 -10.86 -50.31 23.97
C LEU A 216 -9.71 -50.06 22.98
N GLU A 217 -8.57 -49.60 23.48
CA GLU A 217 -7.35 -49.35 22.70
C GLU A 217 -6.92 -50.60 21.91
N LYS A 218 -6.96 -51.77 22.54
CA LYS A 218 -6.64 -53.05 21.90
C LYS A 218 -7.67 -53.42 20.84
N GLN A 219 -8.95 -53.19 21.09
CA GLN A 219 -10.02 -53.45 20.11
C GLN A 219 -9.91 -52.50 18.91
N ILE A 220 -9.59 -51.22 19.14
CA ILE A 220 -9.32 -50.24 18.08
C ILE A 220 -8.11 -50.69 17.25
N ALA A 221 -7.03 -51.09 17.91
CA ALA A 221 -5.83 -51.61 17.23
C ALA A 221 -6.14 -52.81 16.33
N GLN A 222 -6.92 -53.76 16.85
CA GLN A 222 -7.33 -54.93 16.08
C GLN A 222 -8.20 -54.53 14.89
N LEU A 223 -9.19 -53.66 15.08
CA LEU A 223 -10.05 -53.18 13.99
C LEU A 223 -9.21 -52.51 12.89
N MET A 224 -8.25 -51.66 13.25
CA MET A 224 -7.42 -50.98 12.24
C MET A 224 -6.52 -51.98 11.49
N SER A 225 -5.96 -52.97 12.18
CA SER A 225 -5.24 -54.08 11.53
C SER A 225 -6.14 -54.89 10.60
N ASP A 226 -7.40 -55.13 10.99
CA ASP A 226 -8.37 -55.84 10.15
C ASP A 226 -8.70 -54.99 8.89
N VAL A 227 -8.94 -53.68 9.04
CA VAL A 227 -9.16 -52.75 7.93
C VAL A 227 -7.97 -52.74 6.96
N GLU A 228 -6.74 -52.68 7.46
CA GLU A 228 -5.53 -52.71 6.64
C GLU A 228 -5.31 -54.02 5.88
N SER A 229 -5.82 -55.14 6.42
CA SER A 229 -5.71 -56.46 5.79
C SER A 229 -6.71 -56.67 4.65
N THR A 230 -7.62 -55.73 4.43
CA THR A 230 -8.67 -55.81 3.42
C THR A 230 -8.48 -54.79 2.29
N ASN A 231 -9.33 -54.87 1.27
CA ASN A 231 -9.39 -53.89 0.20
C ASN A 231 -9.80 -52.48 0.67
N LEU A 232 -10.19 -52.31 1.94
CA LEU A 232 -10.52 -51.00 2.50
C LEU A 232 -9.28 -50.08 2.60
N LYS A 233 -8.08 -50.65 2.77
CA LYS A 233 -6.82 -49.89 2.84
C LYS A 233 -6.58 -48.98 1.63
N SER A 234 -7.04 -49.38 0.44
CA SER A 234 -6.85 -48.61 -0.78
C SER A 234 -7.89 -47.50 -0.98
N VAL A 235 -8.99 -47.52 -0.21
CA VAL A 235 -10.11 -46.59 -0.37
C VAL A 235 -10.35 -45.68 0.84
N THR A 236 -9.63 -45.89 1.95
CA THR A 236 -9.69 -45.02 3.12
C THR A 236 -8.36 -45.01 3.90
N SER A 237 -7.99 -43.86 4.44
CA SER A 237 -6.86 -43.67 5.36
C SER A 237 -7.28 -43.67 6.83
N VAL A 238 -8.47 -44.22 7.13
CA VAL A 238 -9.00 -44.29 8.50
C VAL A 238 -8.09 -45.07 9.45
N ALA A 239 -7.42 -46.12 8.97
CA ALA A 239 -6.54 -46.95 9.79
C ALA A 239 -5.37 -46.15 10.39
N ASP A 240 -4.67 -45.40 9.55
CA ASP A 240 -3.52 -44.59 9.96
C ASP A 240 -3.96 -43.46 10.93
N ARG A 241 -5.02 -42.72 10.58
CA ARG A 241 -5.51 -41.62 11.42
C ARG A 241 -5.99 -42.09 12.79
N VAL A 242 -6.79 -43.15 12.84
CA VAL A 242 -7.29 -43.71 14.09
C VAL A 242 -6.15 -44.29 14.93
N ALA A 243 -5.10 -44.84 14.31
CA ALA A 243 -3.92 -45.30 15.03
C ALA A 243 -3.16 -44.15 15.72
N ASP A 244 -3.01 -43.01 15.05
CA ASP A 244 -2.42 -41.79 15.62
C ASP A 244 -3.28 -41.22 16.75
N PHE A 245 -4.58 -41.02 16.53
CA PHE A 245 -5.50 -40.54 17.56
C PHE A 245 -5.50 -41.44 18.79
N ARG A 246 -5.49 -42.77 18.58
CA ARG A 246 -5.40 -43.75 19.67
C ARG A 246 -4.10 -43.58 20.45
N ARG A 247 -2.95 -43.46 19.78
CA ARG A 247 -1.65 -43.26 20.44
C ARG A 247 -1.68 -42.00 21.30
N ASP A 248 -2.15 -40.89 20.74
CA ASP A 248 -2.13 -39.60 21.40
C ASP A 248 -3.09 -39.55 22.62
N ALA A 249 -4.25 -40.21 22.52
CA ALA A 249 -5.15 -40.41 23.67
C ALA A 249 -4.51 -41.25 24.78
N SER A 250 -3.84 -42.36 24.41
CA SER A 250 -3.12 -43.20 25.36
C SER A 250 -1.97 -42.46 26.05
N ASP A 251 -1.23 -41.63 25.31
CA ASP A 251 -0.14 -40.84 25.87
C ASP A 251 -0.65 -39.75 26.82
N GLY A 252 -1.77 -39.10 26.49
CA GLY A 252 -2.46 -38.20 27.40
C GLY A 252 -2.92 -38.89 28.69
N LEU A 253 -3.49 -40.10 28.60
CA LEU A 253 -3.88 -40.87 29.80
C LEU A 253 -2.69 -41.28 30.65
N ARG A 254 -1.58 -41.71 30.02
CA ARG A 254 -0.35 -42.07 30.73
C ARG A 254 0.22 -40.89 31.52
N PHE A 255 0.14 -39.67 30.98
CA PHE A 255 0.54 -38.47 31.69
C PHE A 255 -0.16 -38.36 33.06
N PHE A 256 -1.49 -38.50 33.10
CA PHE A 256 -2.25 -38.40 34.36
C PHE A 256 -2.09 -39.60 35.30
N LEU A 257 -1.81 -40.80 34.78
CA LEU A 257 -1.55 -41.98 35.61
C LEU A 257 -0.17 -41.96 36.26
N ASN A 258 0.82 -41.38 35.57
CA ASN A 258 2.22 -41.39 36.01
C ASN A 258 2.58 -40.18 36.88
N ASN A 259 1.90 -39.04 36.69
CA ASN A 259 2.16 -37.83 37.45
C ASN A 259 1.14 -37.67 38.59
N LYS A 260 1.63 -37.50 39.82
CA LYS A 260 0.76 -37.19 40.97
C LYS A 260 0.16 -35.79 40.78
N SER A 261 -1.17 -35.74 40.67
CA SER A 261 -2.00 -34.57 40.31
C SER A 261 -1.69 -33.26 41.04
N ALA A 262 -1.14 -33.28 42.26
CA ALA A 262 -0.92 -32.07 43.05
C ALA A 262 0.27 -31.21 42.59
N LEU A 263 1.31 -31.79 41.97
CA LEU A 263 2.48 -31.03 41.50
C LEU A 263 2.34 -30.54 40.07
N THR A 264 1.49 -31.19 39.26
CA THR A 264 1.24 -30.82 37.86
C THR A 264 0.29 -29.62 37.76
N MET A 265 -0.75 -29.54 38.60
CA MET A 265 -1.75 -28.46 38.49
C MET A 265 -1.26 -27.03 38.78
N ALA A 266 -0.03 -26.84 39.27
CA ALA A 266 0.50 -25.52 39.62
C ALA A 266 0.56 -24.55 38.43
N ALA A 267 0.91 -25.05 37.23
CA ALA A 267 0.96 -24.21 36.02
C ALA A 267 -0.44 -23.76 35.58
N ALA A 268 -1.39 -24.71 35.54
CA ALA A 268 -2.80 -24.43 35.24
C ALA A 268 -3.44 -23.50 36.27
N GLN A 269 -3.17 -23.67 37.56
CA GLN A 269 -3.64 -22.79 38.63
C GLN A 269 -3.09 -21.37 38.48
N LYS A 270 -1.77 -21.22 38.28
CA LYS A 270 -1.14 -19.92 38.04
C LYS A 270 -1.73 -19.22 36.82
N SER A 271 -1.96 -19.94 35.72
CA SER A 271 -2.56 -19.35 34.52
C SER A 271 -4.05 -19.02 34.70
N SER A 272 -4.77 -19.76 35.55
CA SER A 272 -6.15 -19.43 35.94
C SER A 272 -6.21 -18.18 36.82
N GLU A 273 -5.21 -17.99 37.71
CA GLU A 273 -5.04 -16.75 38.47
C GLU A 273 -4.72 -15.55 37.56
N ASP A 274 -3.86 -15.73 36.55
CA ASP A 274 -3.62 -14.69 35.54
C ASP A 274 -4.91 -14.32 34.79
N MET A 275 -5.74 -15.29 34.44
CA MET A 275 -7.04 -15.01 33.80
C MET A 275 -7.98 -14.21 34.71
N LYS A 276 -7.99 -14.50 36.02
CA LYS A 276 -8.72 -13.69 37.01
C LYS A 276 -8.16 -12.28 37.10
N GLN A 277 -6.83 -12.12 37.01
CA GLN A 277 -6.20 -10.81 36.96
C GLN A 277 -6.60 -10.04 35.71
N VAL A 278 -6.57 -10.64 34.51
CA VAL A 278 -7.06 -10.03 33.26
C VAL A 278 -8.49 -9.55 33.41
N TYR A 279 -9.37 -10.37 33.98
CA TYR A 279 -10.75 -9.97 34.23
C TYR A 279 -10.83 -8.75 35.16
N ASN A 280 -10.07 -8.72 36.25
CA ASN A 280 -10.03 -7.57 37.17
C ASN A 280 -9.42 -6.31 36.53
N GLU A 281 -8.39 -6.46 35.69
CA GLU A 281 -7.84 -5.37 34.88
C GLU A 281 -8.92 -4.78 33.97
N PHE A 282 -9.73 -5.63 33.33
CA PHE A 282 -10.79 -5.17 32.43
C PHE A 282 -11.93 -4.49 33.19
N LEU A 283 -12.26 -4.94 34.40
CA LEU A 283 -13.21 -4.24 35.28
C LEU A 283 -12.74 -2.82 35.64
N SER A 284 -11.42 -2.60 35.76
CA SER A 284 -10.86 -1.29 36.03
C SER A 284 -10.94 -0.33 34.82
N ASP A 285 -11.02 -0.89 33.61
CA ASP A 285 -11.13 -0.16 32.34
C ASP A 285 -12.47 -0.44 31.62
N PHE A 286 -13.56 -0.38 32.39
CA PHE A 286 -14.90 -0.80 31.97
C PHE A 286 -15.38 -0.13 30.67
N LEU A 287 -15.16 1.18 30.51
CA LEU A 287 -15.64 1.93 29.34
C LEU A 287 -15.00 1.50 28.01
N ILE A 288 -13.82 0.87 28.09
CA ILE A 288 -13.11 0.32 26.94
C ILE A 288 -13.49 -1.15 26.75
N THR A 289 -13.55 -1.92 27.83
CA THR A 289 -13.75 -3.38 27.77
C THR A 289 -15.21 -3.81 27.63
N GLU A 290 -16.16 -2.89 27.70
CA GLU A 290 -17.54 -3.11 27.26
C GLU A 290 -17.65 -3.28 25.73
N GLU A 291 -16.67 -2.79 24.97
CA GLU A 291 -16.62 -2.96 23.51
C GLU A 291 -16.33 -4.41 23.10
N TYR A 292 -16.77 -4.75 21.88
CA TYR A 292 -16.47 -6.03 21.24
C TYR A 292 -14.97 -6.16 20.96
N ALA A 293 -14.45 -7.38 21.12
CA ALA A 293 -13.05 -7.66 20.86
C ALA A 293 -12.67 -7.40 19.38
N GLN A 294 -11.47 -6.87 19.16
CA GLN A 294 -10.94 -6.54 17.83
C GLN A 294 -9.48 -7.00 17.74
N TYR A 295 -9.16 -7.84 16.76
CA TYR A 295 -7.79 -8.38 16.62
C TYR A 295 -6.82 -7.41 15.96
N ILE A 296 -7.33 -6.55 15.07
CA ILE A 296 -6.52 -5.62 14.28
C ILE A 296 -7.23 -4.29 14.20
N LEU A 297 -6.44 -3.23 14.11
CA LEU A 297 -6.95 -1.94 13.67
C LEU A 297 -7.20 -1.94 12.17
N THR A 298 -8.01 -0.98 11.71
CA THR A 298 -8.03 -0.67 10.28
C THR A 298 -6.65 -0.20 9.83
N ASP A 299 -6.30 -0.43 8.55
CA ASP A 299 -4.98 -0.01 8.02
C ASP A 299 -4.72 1.47 8.28
N SER A 300 -5.72 2.33 8.03
CA SER A 300 -5.61 3.76 8.29
C SER A 300 -5.42 4.07 9.78
N ASP A 301 -6.20 3.48 10.70
CA ASP A 301 -6.01 3.71 12.14
C ASP A 301 -4.62 3.27 12.62
N SER A 302 -4.11 2.14 12.11
CA SER A 302 -2.77 1.64 12.40
C SER A 302 -1.68 2.62 11.95
N LEU A 303 -1.81 3.18 10.74
CA LEU A 303 -0.88 4.21 10.24
C LEU A 303 -0.96 5.48 11.08
N LEU A 304 -2.16 5.92 11.46
CA LEU A 304 -2.40 7.13 12.24
C LEU A 304 -1.77 7.04 13.64
N ILE A 305 -1.88 5.91 14.32
CA ILE A 305 -1.33 5.74 15.68
C ILE A 305 0.20 5.77 15.68
N ASN A 306 0.81 5.28 14.60
CA ASN A 306 2.25 5.26 14.45
C ASN A 306 2.81 6.53 13.82
N ILE A 307 1.97 7.57 13.60
CA ILE A 307 2.47 8.84 13.07
C ILE A 307 3.41 9.49 14.09
N GLY A 308 4.64 9.73 13.65
CA GLY A 308 5.66 10.38 14.45
C GLY A 308 6.43 11.41 13.64
N GLU A 309 7.41 12.05 14.27
CA GLU A 309 8.23 13.06 13.60
C GLU A 309 8.94 12.49 12.35
N ASN A 310 9.45 11.26 12.45
CA ASN A 310 10.11 10.57 11.34
C ASN A 310 9.20 10.33 10.13
N SER A 311 7.88 10.25 10.32
CA SER A 311 6.92 10.06 9.23
C SER A 311 6.88 11.26 8.26
N PHE A 312 7.38 12.42 8.68
CA PHE A 312 7.41 13.64 7.85
C PHE A 312 8.67 13.77 6.99
N TYR A 313 9.63 12.85 7.12
CA TYR A 313 10.93 12.95 6.46
C TYR A 313 11.26 11.71 5.63
N THR A 314 12.02 11.93 4.56
CA THR A 314 12.58 10.85 3.77
C THR A 314 13.66 10.10 4.59
N PRO A 315 13.70 8.76 4.54
CA PRO A 315 14.59 7.96 5.40
C PRO A 315 16.10 8.18 5.11
N GLY A 316 16.45 8.58 3.88
CA GLY A 316 17.83 8.86 3.47
C GLY A 316 18.27 10.30 3.73
N GLU A 317 17.82 11.22 2.87
CA GLU A 317 18.24 12.64 2.90
C GLU A 317 17.66 13.44 4.06
N ARG A 318 16.66 12.89 4.78
CA ARG A 318 15.89 13.59 5.82
C ARG A 318 15.29 14.91 5.33
N LYS A 319 14.88 14.94 4.06
CA LYS A 319 14.11 16.04 3.50
C LYS A 319 12.64 15.85 3.85
N MET A 320 11.94 16.95 4.14
CA MET A 320 10.52 16.89 4.51
C MET A 320 9.67 16.63 3.27
N TYR A 321 8.67 15.74 3.39
CA TYR A 321 7.70 15.52 2.32
C TYR A 321 6.98 16.82 1.95
N ILE A 322 6.78 17.01 0.65
CA ILE A 322 6.12 18.21 0.13
C ILE A 322 4.62 17.98 0.19
N MET A 323 3.94 18.80 0.97
CA MET A 323 2.48 18.81 1.08
C MET A 323 1.95 20.05 0.36
N VAL A 324 1.31 19.85 -0.78
CA VAL A 324 0.71 20.94 -1.56
C VAL A 324 -0.80 20.86 -1.41
N LEU A 325 -1.40 21.96 -0.98
CA LEU A 325 -2.85 22.15 -0.98
C LEU A 325 -3.21 22.92 -2.24
N ASP A 326 -3.95 22.29 -3.14
CA ASP A 326 -4.47 22.90 -4.35
C ASP A 326 -6.00 22.90 -4.26
N ASP A 327 -6.60 24.07 -4.46
CA ASP A 327 -8.05 24.29 -4.42
C ASP A 327 -8.81 23.42 -5.44
N THR A 328 -8.13 22.97 -6.50
CA THR A 328 -8.72 22.18 -7.59
C THR A 328 -8.47 20.68 -7.48
N THR A 329 -7.28 20.27 -7.03
CA THR A 329 -6.86 18.84 -7.00
C THR A 329 -6.81 18.23 -5.60
N GLY A 330 -6.97 19.03 -4.55
CA GLY A 330 -6.93 18.61 -3.15
C GLY A 330 -5.51 18.54 -2.58
N LEU A 331 -5.29 17.63 -1.62
CA LEU A 331 -3.99 17.44 -0.97
C LEU A 331 -3.07 16.56 -1.83
N ARG A 332 -1.92 17.08 -2.24
CA ARG A 332 -0.85 16.28 -2.86
C ARG A 332 0.29 16.08 -1.87
N ILE A 333 0.76 14.83 -1.75
CA ILE A 333 1.98 14.50 -1.00
C ILE A 333 3.02 13.96 -1.97
N GLU A 334 4.23 14.48 -1.89
CA GLU A 334 5.29 14.21 -2.85
C GLU A 334 6.65 14.08 -2.16
N ASP A 335 7.46 13.13 -2.65
CA ASP A 335 8.84 12.97 -2.23
C ASP A 335 9.72 14.11 -2.78
N PRO A 336 10.48 14.84 -1.94
CA PRO A 336 11.41 15.89 -2.36
C PRO A 336 12.75 15.36 -2.91
N THR A 337 13.01 14.05 -2.82
CA THR A 337 14.30 13.46 -3.21
C THR A 337 14.60 13.80 -4.67
N LEU A 338 15.83 14.29 -4.92
CA LEU A 338 16.32 14.81 -6.22
C LEU A 338 15.62 16.06 -6.78
N LEU A 339 14.69 16.71 -6.06
CA LEU A 339 13.98 17.90 -6.56
C LEU A 339 14.91 19.07 -6.89
N ASP A 340 15.85 19.39 -6.00
CA ASP A 340 16.74 20.54 -6.19
C ASP A 340 17.63 20.36 -7.43
N GLU A 341 18.19 19.15 -7.59
CA GLU A 341 19.01 18.78 -8.75
C GLU A 341 18.19 18.76 -10.05
N LEU A 342 16.97 18.22 -10.01
CA LEU A 342 16.06 18.23 -11.15
C LEU A 342 15.75 19.68 -11.56
N LYS A 343 15.45 20.55 -10.59
CA LYS A 343 15.11 21.94 -10.82
C LYS A 343 16.30 22.72 -11.40
N GLU A 344 17.51 22.50 -10.88
CA GLU A 344 18.73 23.12 -11.42
C GLU A 344 18.93 22.74 -12.89
N LYS A 345 18.84 21.45 -13.23
CA LYS A 345 18.94 20.97 -14.62
C LYS A 345 17.83 21.53 -15.49
N ALA A 346 16.59 21.55 -14.99
CA ALA A 346 15.44 22.08 -15.71
C ALA A 346 15.59 23.57 -16.03
N MET A 347 16.15 24.37 -15.10
CA MET A 347 16.39 25.81 -15.30
C MET A 347 17.37 26.11 -16.43
N VAL A 348 18.34 25.22 -16.69
CA VAL A 348 19.23 25.33 -17.87
C VAL A 348 18.41 25.24 -19.14
N GLU A 349 17.52 24.26 -19.25
CA GLU A 349 16.68 24.07 -20.43
C GLU A 349 15.62 25.17 -20.57
N VAL A 350 15.04 25.67 -19.47
CA VAL A 350 14.15 26.84 -19.50
C VAL A 350 14.87 28.05 -20.09
N SER A 351 16.13 28.28 -19.69
CA SER A 351 16.93 29.38 -20.22
C SER A 351 17.15 29.23 -21.72
N ARG A 352 17.49 28.02 -22.18
CA ARG A 352 17.67 27.73 -23.62
C ARG A 352 16.38 27.88 -24.42
N ILE A 353 15.25 27.36 -23.93
CA ILE A 353 13.93 27.50 -24.56
C ILE A 353 13.58 28.99 -24.74
N ASN A 354 13.80 29.81 -23.72
CA ASN A 354 13.52 31.25 -23.80
C ASN A 354 14.41 32.01 -24.82
N THR A 355 15.53 31.44 -25.24
CA THR A 355 16.37 32.01 -26.32
C THR A 355 15.93 31.64 -27.73
N LEU A 356 15.00 30.69 -27.89
CA LEU A 356 14.51 30.30 -29.21
C LEU A 356 13.77 31.47 -29.87
N GLY A 357 14.23 31.89 -31.05
CA GLY A 357 13.69 33.08 -31.73
C GLY A 357 12.18 32.99 -32.00
N PHE A 358 11.64 31.79 -32.19
CA PHE A 358 10.21 31.60 -32.43
C PHE A 358 9.36 31.79 -31.19
N MET A 359 9.91 31.63 -29.98
CA MET A 359 9.17 31.88 -28.74
C MET A 359 8.76 33.35 -28.65
N THR A 360 9.67 34.27 -29.00
CA THR A 360 9.37 35.70 -29.04
C THR A 360 8.34 36.03 -30.12
N ALA A 361 8.44 35.40 -31.30
CA ALA A 361 7.48 35.60 -32.39
C ALA A 361 6.06 35.12 -32.01
N PHE A 362 5.93 33.97 -31.34
CA PHE A 362 4.64 33.51 -30.83
C PHE A 362 4.09 34.40 -29.70
N VAL A 363 4.95 34.92 -28.81
CA VAL A 363 4.52 35.89 -27.79
C VAL A 363 3.92 37.14 -28.45
N ASN A 364 4.59 37.68 -29.47
CA ASN A 364 4.08 38.83 -30.22
C ASN A 364 2.75 38.50 -30.93
N TYR A 365 2.68 37.34 -31.60
CA TYR A 365 1.47 36.89 -32.29
C TYR A 365 0.30 36.71 -31.31
N LYS A 366 0.53 36.09 -30.14
CA LYS A 366 -0.48 35.96 -29.08
C LYS A 366 -0.90 37.33 -28.54
N ALA A 367 0.04 38.24 -28.30
CA ALA A 367 -0.27 39.59 -27.81
C ALA A 367 -1.18 40.36 -28.79
N GLU A 368 -0.97 40.21 -30.10
CA GLU A 368 -1.86 40.81 -31.11
C GLU A 368 -3.24 40.13 -31.16
N LEU A 369 -3.32 38.81 -30.94
CA LEU A 369 -4.61 38.11 -30.80
C LEU A 369 -5.38 38.54 -29.54
N ASP A 370 -4.69 38.70 -28.41
CA ASP A 370 -5.29 39.17 -27.15
C ASP A 370 -5.76 40.63 -27.28
N SER A 371 -4.96 41.46 -27.96
CA SER A 371 -5.28 42.84 -28.30
C SER A 371 -6.53 42.93 -29.18
N LEU A 372 -6.59 42.12 -30.25
CA LEU A 372 -7.75 42.01 -31.12
C LEU A 372 -9.00 41.50 -30.34
N SER A 373 -8.82 40.50 -29.47
CA SER A 373 -9.88 39.94 -28.64
C SER A 373 -10.48 40.95 -27.67
N SER A 374 -9.67 41.92 -27.23
CA SER A 374 -10.12 43.01 -26.37
C SER A 374 -10.79 44.14 -27.17
N PHE A 375 -10.41 44.32 -28.44
CA PHE A 375 -10.86 45.42 -29.29
C PHE A 375 -12.22 45.20 -29.94
N TYR A 376 -12.47 44.04 -30.57
CA TYR A 376 -13.75 43.82 -31.28
C TYR A 376 -15.00 43.88 -30.37
N PRO A 377 -14.96 43.54 -29.06
CA PRO A 377 -16.08 43.78 -28.14
C PRO A 377 -16.46 45.26 -28.01
N GLU A 378 -15.51 46.19 -28.14
CA GLU A 378 -15.79 47.63 -28.13
C GLU A 378 -16.61 48.04 -29.36
N ILE A 379 -16.24 47.51 -30.53
CA ILE A 379 -16.98 47.70 -31.79
C ILE A 379 -18.40 47.14 -31.65
N LYS A 380 -18.52 45.91 -31.14
CA LYS A 380 -19.80 45.25 -30.86
C LYS A 380 -20.68 46.08 -29.92
N LYS A 381 -20.09 46.71 -28.90
CA LYS A 381 -20.79 47.59 -27.95
C LYS A 381 -21.26 48.89 -28.63
N ALA A 382 -20.41 49.51 -29.43
CA ALA A 382 -20.73 50.74 -30.16
C ALA A 382 -21.87 50.52 -31.17
N TYR A 383 -21.89 49.37 -31.85
CA TYR A 383 -22.86 49.04 -32.89
C TYR A 383 -23.83 47.93 -32.48
N ARG A 384 -24.23 47.85 -31.21
CA ARG A 384 -25.11 46.79 -30.67
C ARG A 384 -26.47 46.60 -31.37
N ARG A 385 -26.89 47.55 -32.21
CA ARG A 385 -28.14 47.49 -32.99
C ARG A 385 -27.93 47.00 -34.43
N ASN A 386 -26.68 46.87 -34.87
CA ASN A 386 -26.32 46.34 -36.18
C ASN A 386 -26.12 44.82 -36.05
N ILE A 387 -27.03 44.06 -36.66
CA ILE A 387 -27.03 42.58 -36.58
C ILE A 387 -25.79 42.00 -37.27
N ASP A 388 -25.37 42.56 -38.40
CA ASP A 388 -24.22 42.07 -39.17
C ASP A 388 -22.92 42.20 -38.36
N VAL A 389 -22.74 43.33 -37.66
CA VAL A 389 -21.62 43.55 -36.72
C VAL A 389 -21.63 42.52 -35.60
N MET A 390 -22.80 42.17 -35.06
CA MET A 390 -22.91 41.15 -34.01
C MET A 390 -22.56 39.75 -34.51
N ILE A 391 -23.01 39.40 -35.72
CA ILE A 391 -22.70 38.11 -36.36
C ILE A 391 -21.19 38.02 -36.61
N LYS A 392 -20.59 39.03 -37.24
CA LYS A 392 -19.16 39.03 -37.54
C LYS A 392 -18.28 39.06 -36.30
N SER A 393 -18.70 39.74 -35.24
CA SER A 393 -18.00 39.65 -33.95
C SER A 393 -17.90 38.21 -33.44
N LYS A 394 -18.99 37.43 -33.57
CA LYS A 394 -19.00 36.03 -33.12
C LYS A 394 -18.20 35.12 -34.05
N GLU A 395 -18.25 35.35 -35.36
CA GLU A 395 -17.45 34.60 -36.33
C GLU A 395 -15.95 34.85 -36.11
N LEU A 396 -15.56 36.12 -35.88
CA LEU A 396 -14.19 36.48 -35.56
C LEU A 396 -13.74 35.89 -34.21
N GLU A 397 -14.58 35.96 -33.19
CA GLU A 397 -14.36 35.32 -31.89
C GLU A 397 -14.12 33.81 -32.06
N SER A 398 -14.96 33.13 -32.84
CA SER A 398 -14.79 31.72 -33.16
C SER A 398 -13.47 31.44 -33.87
N ALA A 399 -13.11 32.25 -34.88
CA ALA A 399 -11.86 32.07 -35.62
C ALA A 399 -10.61 32.31 -34.76
N ILE A 400 -10.65 33.28 -33.85
CA ILE A 400 -9.56 33.52 -32.87
C ILE A 400 -9.42 32.31 -31.93
N ASN A 401 -10.55 31.78 -31.44
CA ASN A 401 -10.55 30.63 -30.55
C ASN A 401 -10.08 29.32 -31.21
N GLU A 402 -10.04 29.25 -32.54
CA GLU A 402 -9.42 28.11 -33.27
C GLU A 402 -7.89 28.15 -33.22
N ILE A 403 -7.25 29.31 -32.99
CA ILE A 403 -5.79 29.42 -33.05
C ILE A 403 -5.08 28.59 -31.97
N PRO A 404 -5.48 28.64 -30.67
CA PRO A 404 -4.86 27.81 -29.64
C PRO A 404 -4.92 26.30 -29.90
N GLU A 405 -5.91 25.86 -30.67
CA GLU A 405 -6.10 24.45 -31.04
C GLU A 405 -5.20 24.00 -32.20
N THR A 406 -4.52 24.93 -32.88
CA THR A 406 -3.55 24.56 -33.92
C THR A 406 -2.32 23.88 -33.31
N THR A 407 -1.79 22.88 -33.99
CA THR A 407 -0.64 22.09 -33.53
C THR A 407 0.56 22.97 -33.14
N GLN A 408 0.85 23.98 -33.95
CA GLN A 408 1.96 24.92 -33.74
C GLN A 408 1.75 25.75 -32.47
N PHE A 409 0.55 26.29 -32.26
CA PHE A 409 0.27 27.15 -31.13
C PHE A 409 0.18 26.34 -29.83
N LYS A 410 -0.41 25.14 -29.87
CA LYS A 410 -0.42 24.22 -28.74
C LYS A 410 0.99 23.84 -28.29
N ALA A 411 1.87 23.47 -29.23
CA ALA A 411 3.27 23.18 -28.92
C ALA A 411 3.99 24.39 -28.31
N TYR A 412 3.71 25.60 -28.80
CA TYR A 412 4.21 26.83 -28.17
C TYR A 412 3.71 26.99 -26.73
N LEU A 413 2.40 26.79 -26.50
CA LEU A 413 1.81 26.90 -25.17
C LEU A 413 2.40 25.89 -24.19
N ASP A 414 2.67 24.66 -24.63
CA ASP A 414 3.29 23.63 -23.81
C ASP A 414 4.74 24.00 -23.42
N LEU A 415 5.54 24.51 -24.37
CA LEU A 415 6.89 25.03 -24.08
C LEU A 415 6.86 26.24 -23.16
N LYS A 416 5.92 27.16 -23.38
CA LYS A 416 5.75 28.35 -22.53
C LYS A 416 5.31 27.95 -21.12
N SER A 417 4.38 26.99 -21.01
CA SER A 417 3.92 26.44 -19.74
C SER A 417 5.08 25.82 -18.97
N TYR A 418 5.91 25.01 -19.60
CA TYR A 418 7.13 24.48 -18.99
C TYR A 418 8.07 25.60 -18.50
N ALA A 419 8.34 26.59 -19.36
CA ALA A 419 9.24 27.71 -19.03
C ALA A 419 8.75 28.56 -17.86
N ASP A 420 7.42 28.71 -17.70
CA ASP A 420 6.81 29.46 -16.61
C ASP A 420 6.65 28.63 -15.33
N PHE A 421 6.37 27.34 -15.47
CA PHE A 421 6.08 26.43 -14.36
C PHE A 421 7.34 26.10 -13.55
N VAL A 422 8.44 25.74 -14.22
CA VAL A 422 9.68 25.26 -13.56
C VAL A 422 10.25 26.26 -12.54
N PRO A 423 10.36 27.58 -12.83
CA PRO A 423 10.85 28.54 -11.83
C PRO A 423 9.95 28.63 -10.59
N ALA A 424 8.63 28.58 -10.80
CA ALA A 424 7.62 28.82 -9.77
C ALA A 424 7.30 27.59 -8.91
N THR A 425 7.57 26.39 -9.41
CA THR A 425 7.15 25.12 -8.78
C THR A 425 8.17 24.57 -7.79
N ASN A 426 7.68 23.83 -6.80
CA ASN A 426 8.47 22.95 -5.93
C ASN A 426 7.95 21.50 -6.05
N SER A 427 7.57 21.07 -7.25
CA SER A 427 7.02 19.73 -7.50
C SER A 427 7.88 18.97 -8.48
N TYR A 428 8.41 17.83 -8.04
CA TYR A 428 9.28 16.97 -8.85
C TYR A 428 8.51 16.39 -10.04
N SER A 429 7.38 15.79 -9.76
CA SER A 429 6.43 15.24 -10.72
C SER A 429 5.84 16.29 -11.63
N GLY A 430 5.57 17.50 -11.12
CA GLY A 430 5.11 18.61 -11.96
C GLY A 430 6.16 18.99 -13.01
N ILE A 431 7.44 19.07 -12.62
CA ILE A 431 8.54 19.33 -13.57
C ILE A 431 8.63 18.20 -14.59
N LYS A 432 8.55 16.94 -14.15
CA LYS A 432 8.57 15.76 -15.04
C LYS A 432 7.45 15.78 -16.09
N GLU A 433 6.21 16.04 -15.68
CA GLU A 433 5.04 16.09 -16.57
C GLU A 433 5.14 17.21 -17.61
N HIS A 434 5.57 18.40 -17.20
CA HIS A 434 5.79 19.51 -18.14
C HIS A 434 6.99 19.26 -19.05
N ALA A 435 8.04 18.57 -18.56
CA ALA A 435 9.18 18.21 -19.38
C ALA A 435 8.80 17.24 -20.51
N GLU A 436 7.96 16.25 -20.22
CA GLU A 436 7.42 15.33 -21.24
C GLU A 436 6.66 16.08 -22.34
N SER A 437 5.77 17.00 -21.94
CA SER A 437 5.00 17.84 -22.86
C SER A 437 5.90 18.74 -23.71
N ALA A 438 6.97 19.27 -23.11
CA ALA A 438 7.97 20.06 -23.81
C ALA A 438 8.79 19.24 -24.82
N ILE A 439 9.18 18.00 -24.51
CA ILE A 439 9.87 17.09 -25.45
C ILE A 439 9.01 16.84 -26.68
N ILE A 440 7.73 16.52 -26.49
CA ILE A 440 6.77 16.31 -27.59
C ILE A 440 6.69 17.57 -28.45
N SER A 441 6.62 18.75 -27.81
CA SER A 441 6.52 20.04 -28.48
C SER A 441 7.78 20.40 -29.27
N LEU A 442 8.97 20.11 -28.74
CA LEU A 442 10.24 20.29 -29.46
C LEU A 442 10.29 19.40 -30.70
N GLY A 443 9.87 18.13 -30.60
CA GLY A 443 9.77 17.23 -31.75
C GLY A 443 8.80 17.73 -32.82
N LEU A 444 7.67 18.33 -32.43
CA LEU A 444 6.75 18.99 -33.37
C LEU A 444 7.41 20.19 -34.05
N PHE A 445 8.10 21.05 -33.30
CA PHE A 445 8.80 22.20 -33.89
C PHE A 445 9.95 21.78 -34.80
N GLU A 446 10.68 20.73 -34.48
CA GLU A 446 11.69 20.16 -35.37
C GLU A 446 11.06 19.78 -36.71
N GLN A 447 9.92 19.08 -36.71
CA GLN A 447 9.20 18.72 -37.94
C GLN A 447 8.66 19.93 -38.70
N ILE A 448 8.12 20.92 -37.99
CA ILE A 448 7.58 22.16 -38.57
C ILE A 448 8.68 22.92 -39.31
N PHE A 449 9.84 23.14 -38.67
CA PHE A 449 10.94 23.89 -39.26
C PHE A 449 11.69 23.10 -40.33
N ALA A 450 11.86 21.77 -40.16
CA ALA A 450 12.51 20.93 -41.17
C ALA A 450 11.72 20.85 -42.47
N ASN A 451 10.39 20.80 -42.39
CA ASN A 451 9.51 20.69 -43.55
C ASN A 451 8.90 22.02 -44.01
N ASN A 452 9.16 23.11 -43.27
CA ASN A 452 8.52 24.41 -43.45
C ASN A 452 6.98 24.34 -43.47
N VAL A 453 6.38 23.57 -42.55
CA VAL A 453 4.94 23.29 -42.53
C VAL A 453 4.23 24.12 -41.45
N PHE A 454 3.71 25.27 -41.86
CA PHE A 454 2.85 26.13 -41.03
C PHE A 454 1.37 26.05 -41.42
N SER A 455 0.97 25.05 -42.23
CA SER A 455 -0.33 24.99 -42.91
C SER A 455 -1.56 25.13 -41.99
N ASN A 456 -1.55 24.52 -40.80
CA ASN A 456 -2.67 24.62 -39.86
C ASN A 456 -2.81 26.03 -39.28
N LEU A 457 -1.69 26.62 -38.87
CA LEU A 457 -1.65 28.00 -38.38
C LEU A 457 -1.98 29.00 -39.49
N ASP A 458 -1.51 28.75 -40.71
CA ASP A 458 -1.78 29.58 -41.90
C ASP A 458 -3.25 29.56 -42.28
N SER A 459 -3.87 28.37 -42.27
CA SER A 459 -5.29 28.22 -42.55
C SER A 459 -6.13 28.96 -41.50
N ALA A 460 -5.84 28.76 -40.21
CA ALA A 460 -6.54 29.46 -39.13
C ALA A 460 -6.31 30.99 -39.19
N HIS A 461 -5.10 31.43 -39.47
CA HIS A 461 -4.77 32.84 -39.65
C HIS A 461 -5.49 33.45 -40.86
N ALA A 462 -5.51 32.75 -42.00
CA ALA A 462 -6.21 33.22 -43.20
C ALA A 462 -7.72 33.36 -42.95
N LYS A 463 -8.33 32.48 -42.14
CA LYS A 463 -9.72 32.66 -41.70
C LYS A 463 -9.89 33.94 -40.87
N ILE A 464 -8.99 34.22 -39.94
CA ILE A 464 -9.03 35.48 -39.16
C ILE A 464 -8.94 36.67 -40.10
N VAL A 465 -7.96 36.70 -41.00
CA VAL A 465 -7.78 37.79 -41.97
C VAL A 465 -9.03 37.98 -42.84
N PHE A 466 -9.62 36.89 -43.33
CA PHE A 466 -10.88 36.93 -44.08
C PHE A 466 -12.02 37.56 -43.26
N HIS A 467 -12.18 37.14 -42.00
CA HIS A 467 -13.20 37.71 -41.12
C HIS A 467 -12.91 39.18 -40.77
N LEU A 468 -11.64 39.58 -40.64
CA LEU A 468 -11.27 40.99 -40.42
C LEU A 468 -11.63 41.86 -41.63
N ASP A 469 -11.33 41.41 -42.85
CA ASP A 469 -11.65 42.15 -44.08
C ASP A 469 -13.17 42.30 -44.26
N ASP A 470 -13.93 41.22 -44.04
CA ASP A 470 -15.39 41.24 -44.13
C ASP A 470 -16.01 42.16 -43.04
N TYR A 471 -15.44 42.13 -41.84
CA TYR A 471 -15.86 42.99 -40.75
C TYR A 471 -15.56 44.47 -41.05
N ASP A 472 -14.36 44.82 -41.54
CA ASP A 472 -14.04 46.19 -41.93
C ASP A 472 -14.91 46.69 -43.10
N ASN A 473 -15.28 45.82 -44.05
CA ASN A 473 -16.22 46.15 -45.12
C ASN A 473 -17.61 46.54 -44.57
N ILE A 474 -18.13 45.80 -43.58
CA ILE A 474 -19.40 46.12 -42.92
C ILE A 474 -19.29 47.43 -42.15
N LEU A 475 -18.19 47.65 -41.43
CA LEU A 475 -17.96 48.89 -40.69
C LEU A 475 -17.87 50.10 -41.61
N GLY A 476 -17.29 49.96 -42.80
CA GLY A 476 -17.21 51.00 -43.83
C GLY A 476 -18.58 51.45 -44.38
N GLN A 477 -19.60 50.60 -44.29
CA GLN A 477 -20.97 50.94 -44.71
C GLN A 477 -21.74 51.74 -43.64
N ILE A 478 -21.25 51.78 -42.39
CA ILE A 478 -21.89 52.49 -41.29
C ILE A 478 -21.49 53.97 -41.31
N ARG A 479 -22.47 54.87 -41.46
CA ARG A 479 -22.23 56.32 -41.45
C ARG A 479 -21.64 56.77 -40.11
N GLY A 480 -20.54 57.50 -40.18
CA GLY A 480 -19.85 58.05 -39.00
C GLY A 480 -18.98 57.03 -38.24
N ASN A 481 -18.66 55.89 -38.87
CA ASN A 481 -17.76 54.91 -38.26
C ASN A 481 -16.34 55.48 -38.08
N THR A 482 -15.77 55.24 -36.89
CA THR A 482 -14.39 55.61 -36.52
C THR A 482 -13.51 54.40 -36.20
N PHE A 483 -14.04 53.18 -36.26
CA PHE A 483 -13.29 51.95 -36.00
C PHE A 483 -12.71 51.37 -37.30
N SER A 484 -11.52 50.79 -37.20
CA SER A 484 -10.90 50.01 -38.28
C SER A 484 -10.05 48.89 -37.68
N LEU A 485 -10.11 47.71 -38.30
CA LEU A 485 -9.37 46.51 -37.94
C LEU A 485 -8.09 46.35 -38.76
N GLU A 486 -7.89 47.14 -39.81
CA GLU A 486 -6.72 47.14 -40.68
C GLU A 486 -5.39 47.14 -39.91
N MET A 487 -5.28 47.96 -38.88
CA MET A 487 -4.06 48.01 -38.05
C MET A 487 -3.79 46.68 -37.33
N HIS A 488 -4.82 46.02 -36.80
CA HIS A 488 -4.67 44.71 -36.15
C HIS A 488 -4.34 43.62 -37.17
N LYS A 489 -4.97 43.68 -38.35
CA LYS A 489 -4.66 42.78 -39.48
C LYS A 489 -3.20 42.88 -39.89
N GLU A 490 -2.68 44.09 -40.11
CA GLU A 490 -1.28 44.32 -40.48
C GLU A 490 -0.30 43.86 -39.39
N ARG A 491 -0.62 44.08 -38.11
CA ARG A 491 0.20 43.59 -37.00
C ARG A 491 0.21 42.07 -36.89
N LEU A 492 -0.95 41.42 -37.07
CA LEU A 492 -1.05 39.95 -37.09
C LEU A 492 -0.27 39.36 -38.27
N ASN A 493 -0.42 39.93 -39.47
CA ASN A 493 0.35 39.54 -40.66
C ASN A 493 1.85 39.69 -40.41
N THR A 494 2.25 40.83 -39.83
CA THR A 494 3.65 41.11 -39.48
C THR A 494 4.19 40.08 -38.48
N ALA A 495 3.45 39.78 -37.42
CA ALA A 495 3.85 38.81 -36.40
C ALA A 495 3.96 37.38 -36.96
N LEU A 496 3.02 36.95 -37.82
CA LEU A 496 3.11 35.65 -38.50
C LEU A 496 4.29 35.59 -39.47
N ASN A 497 4.53 36.68 -40.22
CA ASN A 497 5.67 36.75 -41.14
C ASN A 497 7.01 36.75 -40.39
N GLN A 498 7.08 37.39 -39.21
CA GLN A 498 8.25 37.29 -38.33
C GLN A 498 8.49 35.85 -37.87
N LEU A 499 7.43 35.12 -37.51
CA LEU A 499 7.53 33.71 -37.14
C LEU A 499 8.07 32.85 -38.29
N LYS A 500 7.55 33.05 -39.51
CA LYS A 500 7.97 32.31 -40.72
C LYS A 500 9.35 32.69 -41.25
N ALA A 501 9.80 33.91 -40.98
CA ALA A 501 11.12 34.39 -41.40
C ALA A 501 12.28 33.75 -40.63
N ILE A 502 11.97 33.03 -39.54
CA ILE A 502 12.96 32.31 -38.75
C ILE A 502 13.50 31.14 -39.56
N SER A 503 14.79 31.19 -39.90
CA SER A 503 15.40 30.18 -40.76
C SER A 503 15.58 28.86 -40.01
N ALA A 504 15.23 27.75 -40.67
CA ALA A 504 15.44 26.40 -40.15
C ALA A 504 16.91 26.16 -39.75
N GLU A 505 17.86 26.70 -40.53
CA GLU A 505 19.30 26.60 -40.26
C GLU A 505 19.71 27.22 -38.91
N SER A 506 19.04 28.30 -38.49
CA SER A 506 19.35 28.98 -37.21
C SER A 506 18.74 28.28 -36.00
N VAL A 507 17.61 27.59 -36.16
CA VAL A 507 16.81 27.08 -35.03
C VAL A 507 16.91 25.57 -34.86
N LEU A 508 17.02 24.79 -35.93
CA LEU A 508 17.06 23.32 -35.82
C LEU A 508 18.21 22.80 -34.94
N PRO A 509 19.45 23.33 -35.00
CA PRO A 509 20.50 22.90 -34.09
C PRO A 509 20.16 23.17 -32.62
N ALA A 510 19.56 24.34 -32.32
CA ALA A 510 19.16 24.70 -30.96
C ALA A 510 18.00 23.82 -30.45
N ILE A 511 17.00 23.53 -31.29
CA ILE A 511 15.91 22.60 -30.94
C ILE A 511 16.49 21.23 -30.59
N LYS A 512 17.42 20.70 -31.39
CA LYS A 512 18.03 19.39 -31.14
C LYS A 512 18.83 19.36 -29.83
N GLU A 513 19.63 20.39 -29.57
CA GLU A 513 20.38 20.48 -28.32
C GLU A 513 19.45 20.52 -27.10
N ILE A 514 18.36 21.28 -27.17
CA ILE A 514 17.36 21.37 -26.10
C ILE A 514 16.60 20.05 -25.97
N ASP A 515 16.22 19.41 -27.07
CA ASP A 515 15.53 18.12 -27.06
C ASP A 515 16.39 17.02 -26.40
N GLU A 516 17.69 16.97 -26.72
CA GLU A 516 18.64 16.08 -26.03
C GLU A 516 18.77 16.40 -24.54
N GLY A 517 18.87 17.69 -24.18
CA GLY A 517 18.89 18.16 -22.79
C GLY A 517 17.64 17.78 -22.01
N MET A 518 16.46 17.98 -22.62
CA MET A 518 15.16 17.64 -22.05
C MET A 518 14.95 16.14 -21.93
N LYS A 519 15.39 15.34 -22.90
CA LYS A 519 15.38 13.86 -22.80
C LYS A 519 16.27 13.38 -21.67
N SER A 520 17.46 13.96 -21.52
CA SER A 520 18.37 13.67 -20.40
C SER A 520 17.75 14.06 -19.05
N LEU A 521 17.09 15.22 -18.97
CA LEU A 521 16.34 15.67 -17.80
C LEU A 521 15.19 14.70 -17.46
N PHE A 522 14.42 14.26 -18.45
CA PHE A 522 13.32 13.33 -18.25
C PHE A 522 13.81 11.93 -17.83
N LEU A 523 14.93 11.48 -18.40
CA LEU A 523 15.59 10.24 -18.00
C LEU A 523 16.05 10.32 -16.55
N PHE A 524 16.74 11.41 -16.17
CA PHE A 524 17.09 11.69 -14.77
C PHE A 524 15.86 11.67 -13.87
N ALA A 525 14.77 12.32 -14.29
CA ALA A 525 13.54 12.37 -13.52
C ALA A 525 12.89 10.99 -13.32
N SER A 526 13.09 10.07 -14.27
CA SER A 526 12.45 8.75 -14.29
C SER A 526 13.31 7.66 -13.65
N GLU A 527 14.62 7.69 -13.88
CA GLU A 527 15.55 6.67 -13.43
C GLU A 527 16.30 7.04 -12.16
N GLY A 528 16.36 8.33 -11.81
CA GLY A 528 17.13 8.82 -10.67
C GLY A 528 18.63 8.87 -10.94
N VAL A 529 19.44 8.72 -9.88
CA VAL A 529 20.90 8.86 -9.93
C VAL A 529 21.59 7.70 -9.24
N ASP A 530 22.63 7.16 -9.87
CA ASP A 530 23.57 6.25 -9.23
C ASP A 530 24.57 7.03 -8.38
N GLN A 531 24.46 6.91 -7.06
CA GLN A 531 25.37 7.54 -6.11
C GLN A 531 26.44 6.54 -5.68
N ARG A 532 27.71 6.93 -5.77
CA ARG A 532 28.83 6.06 -5.38
C ARG A 532 28.86 5.84 -3.87
N VAL A 533 28.84 4.59 -3.44
CA VAL A 533 28.96 4.17 -2.04
C VAL A 533 30.13 3.18 -1.91
N TYR A 534 30.89 3.27 -0.82
CA TYR A 534 31.99 2.34 -0.53
C TYR A 534 33.01 2.17 -1.69
N ILE A 535 33.45 3.27 -2.32
CA ILE A 535 34.49 3.39 -3.36
C ILE A 535 34.18 2.68 -4.69
N VAL A 536 33.63 1.48 -4.71
CA VAL A 536 33.41 0.68 -5.93
C VAL A 536 31.95 0.33 -6.18
N PHE A 537 31.07 0.55 -5.20
CA PHE A 537 29.65 0.27 -5.33
C PHE A 537 28.85 1.54 -5.62
N THR A 538 27.64 1.36 -6.10
CA THR A 538 26.67 2.42 -6.33
C THR A 538 25.36 2.05 -5.64
N THR A 539 24.66 3.06 -5.17
CA THR A 539 23.27 2.94 -4.72
C THR A 539 22.41 3.81 -5.62
N LYS A 540 21.22 3.32 -5.96
CA LYS A 540 20.28 4.02 -6.82
C LYS A 540 19.37 4.92 -5.97
N VAL A 541 19.53 6.22 -6.13
CA VAL A 541 18.66 7.22 -5.49
C VAL A 541 17.55 7.58 -6.46
N VAL A 542 16.30 7.33 -6.10
CA VAL A 542 15.13 7.65 -6.92
C VAL A 542 14.09 8.41 -6.12
N ASN A 543 13.34 9.28 -6.80
CA ASN A 543 12.12 9.86 -6.26
C ASN A 543 11.07 8.76 -6.07
N GLN A 544 10.47 8.68 -4.88
CA GLN A 544 9.57 7.58 -4.53
C GLN A 544 8.12 7.79 -4.99
N GLY A 545 7.82 8.95 -5.60
CA GLY A 545 6.55 9.26 -6.24
C GLY A 545 5.69 10.26 -5.48
N LYS A 546 4.38 10.22 -5.77
CA LYS A 546 3.36 11.09 -5.17
C LYS A 546 2.02 10.39 -4.94
N ILE A 547 1.21 10.98 -4.08
CA ILE A 547 -0.20 10.62 -3.86
C ILE A 547 -1.10 11.78 -4.34
N PHE A 548 -2.07 11.47 -5.19
CA PHE A 548 -3.02 12.44 -5.75
C PHE A 548 -4.22 12.66 -4.82
N GLY A 549 -4.52 13.94 -4.52
CA GLY A 549 -5.47 14.32 -3.47
C GLY A 549 -6.92 13.93 -3.66
N SER A 550 -7.44 14.11 -4.87
CA SER A 550 -8.84 13.87 -5.18
C SER A 550 -9.18 12.37 -5.27
N THR A 551 -8.21 11.52 -5.60
CA THR A 551 -8.44 10.09 -5.88
C THR A 551 -7.76 9.17 -4.87
N GLY A 552 -6.77 9.66 -4.12
CA GLY A 552 -5.87 8.82 -3.31
C GLY A 552 -4.97 7.91 -4.15
N ARG A 553 -4.92 8.11 -5.49
CA ARG A 553 -4.11 7.30 -6.39
C ARG A 553 -2.63 7.54 -6.11
N LYS A 554 -1.84 6.47 -6.10
CA LYS A 554 -0.40 6.53 -5.87
C LYS A 554 0.34 6.31 -7.18
N SER A 555 1.32 7.14 -7.48
CA SER A 555 2.04 7.09 -8.76
C SER A 555 2.90 5.84 -8.96
N TRP A 556 3.09 5.01 -7.92
CA TRP A 556 3.86 3.76 -7.98
C TRP A 556 2.97 2.52 -8.09
N GLU A 557 1.64 2.70 -8.15
CA GLU A 557 0.68 1.63 -8.45
C GLU A 557 0.27 1.65 -9.94
N GLU A 558 0.74 2.64 -10.70
CA GLU A 558 0.63 2.80 -12.16
C GLU A 558 1.87 2.22 -12.85
#